data_AF-A0A7Y3GXD2-F1
#
_entry.id   AF-A0A7Y3GXD2-F1
#
_cell.length_a   1.000
_cell.length_b   1.000
_cell.length_c   1.000
_cell.angle_alpha   90.00
_cell.angle_beta   90.00
_cell.angle_gamma   90.00
#
_symmetry.space_group_name_H-M   'P 1'
#
loop_
_entity.id
_entity.type
_entity.pdbx_description
1 polymer ?
#
loop_
_entity_poly.entity_id
_entity_poly.type
_entity_poly.pdbx_seq_one_letter_code
_entity_poly.pdbx_strand_id
1 'polypeptide(L)'
;MIRPGVGELLEAIADVLEGEVLPAHPDGPGVEQLKVARGVLRRLAAVWDLVVPTIEEDSRDLERTLRQLAELLPIDARDGEGSRRADGAGAAGPYEAACSRNEALQSALLRAQVVLDAAAQNPEAERARAVLLDFYERSLRRDARLSGRASDD
;
A
#
# COMPACT_ATOMS: atom_id res chain seq x y z
N MET A 1 23.02 -1.25 19.44
CA MET A 1 22.33 0.04 19.28
C MET A 1 21.01 -0.25 18.59
N ILE A 2 19.89 0.11 19.23
CA ILE A 2 18.56 0.02 18.61
C ILE A 2 18.45 1.24 17.71
N ARG A 3 18.22 1.04 16.42
CA ARG A 3 17.99 2.12 15.47
C ARG A 3 16.49 2.44 15.52
N PRO A 4 16.09 3.68 15.86
CA PRO A 4 14.68 4.01 16.00
C PRO A 4 13.97 3.84 14.66
N GLY A 5 12.70 3.43 14.74
CA GLY A 5 11.81 3.39 13.59
C GLY A 5 11.57 4.79 13.02
N VAL A 6 11.13 4.89 11.77
CA VAL A 6 10.79 6.20 11.17
C VAL A 6 9.60 6.82 11.89
N GLY A 7 8.60 6.04 12.32
CA GLY A 7 7.50 6.54 13.15
C GLY A 7 7.99 7.18 14.46
N GLU A 8 8.89 6.50 15.17
CA GLU A 8 9.52 7.03 16.40
C GLU A 8 10.32 8.31 16.16
N LEU A 9 11.03 8.40 15.02
CA LEU A 9 11.76 9.62 14.65
C LEU A 9 10.80 10.79 14.36
N LEU A 10 9.70 10.54 13.66
CA LEU A 10 8.69 11.56 13.36
C LEU A 10 8.00 12.06 14.64
N GLU A 11 7.70 11.14 15.58
CA GLU A 11 7.15 11.48 16.89
C GLU A 11 8.15 12.33 17.71
N ALA A 12 9.42 11.93 17.75
CA ALA A 12 10.47 12.67 18.43
C ALA A 12 10.67 14.09 17.86
N ILE A 13 10.58 14.26 16.54
CA ILE A 13 10.64 15.59 15.90
C ILE A 13 9.41 16.43 16.28
N ALA A 14 8.22 15.82 16.33
CA ALA A 14 7.00 16.51 16.74
C ALA A 14 7.08 16.98 18.21
N ASP A 15 7.69 16.18 19.08
CA ASP A 15 7.88 16.51 20.49
C ASP A 15 8.92 17.63 20.68
N VAL A 16 10.01 17.63 19.91
CA VAL A 16 10.98 18.75 19.92
C VAL A 16 10.33 20.04 19.41
N LEU A 17 9.49 19.96 18.36
CA LEU A 17 8.73 21.13 17.90
C LEU A 17 7.81 21.69 19.00
N GLU A 18 7.16 20.83 19.77
CA GLU A 18 6.28 21.24 20.87
C GLU A 18 7.03 21.77 22.09
N GLY A 19 8.08 21.07 22.53
CA GLY A 19 8.79 21.37 23.77
C GLY A 19 9.81 22.50 23.65
N GLU A 20 10.45 22.67 22.49
CA GLU A 20 11.58 23.57 22.34
C GLU A 20 11.31 24.70 21.33
N VAL A 21 10.74 24.38 20.16
CA VAL A 21 10.64 25.35 19.06
C VAL A 21 9.43 26.27 19.23
N LEU A 22 8.22 25.74 19.42
CA LEU A 22 7.01 26.54 19.54
C LEU A 22 7.06 27.53 20.72
N PRO A 23 7.55 27.17 21.92
CA PRO A 23 7.62 28.11 23.05
C PRO A 23 8.64 29.24 22.85
N ALA A 24 9.64 29.05 22.00
CA ALA A 24 10.69 30.03 21.74
C ALA A 24 10.33 31.09 20.68
N HIS A 25 9.18 30.95 19.99
CA HIS A 25 8.78 31.84 18.90
C HIS A 25 7.56 32.69 19.28
N PRO A 26 7.55 33.99 18.92
CA PRO A 26 6.39 34.84 19.12
C PRO A 26 5.24 34.41 18.21
N ASP A 27 4.00 34.60 18.68
CA ASP A 27 2.81 34.27 17.91
C ASP A 27 2.80 34.98 16.55
N GLY A 28 2.46 34.22 15.50
CA GLY A 28 2.40 34.74 14.14
C GLY A 28 2.19 33.63 13.11
N PRO A 29 2.07 33.99 11.82
CA PRO A 29 1.80 33.03 10.73
C PRO A 29 2.80 31.87 10.65
N GLY A 30 4.08 32.12 10.98
CA GLY A 30 5.11 31.07 11.02
C GLY A 30 4.88 30.06 12.13
N VAL A 31 4.43 30.49 13.31
CA VAL A 31 4.08 29.59 14.42
C VAL A 31 2.86 28.73 14.09
N GLU A 32 1.87 29.28 13.39
CA GLU A 32 0.73 28.49 12.90
C GLU A 32 1.15 27.42 11.90
N GLN A 33 2.08 27.73 10.98
CA GLN A 33 2.66 26.72 10.08
C GLN A 33 3.39 25.62 10.84
N LEU A 34 4.14 25.95 11.90
CA LEU A 34 4.81 24.96 12.75
C LEU A 34 3.83 24.08 13.52
N LYS A 35 2.72 24.64 14.02
CA LYS A 35 1.63 23.86 14.66
C LYS A 35 0.99 22.89 13.67
N VAL A 36 0.75 23.32 12.43
CA VAL A 36 0.25 22.45 11.35
C VAL A 36 1.26 21.36 11.02
N ALA A 37 2.53 21.71 10.86
CA ALA A 37 3.62 20.76 10.58
C ALA A 37 3.73 19.69 11.68
N ARG A 38 3.67 20.08 12.96
CA ARG A 38 3.60 19.15 14.09
C ARG A 38 2.42 18.20 13.98
N GLY A 39 1.24 18.72 13.64
CA GLY A 39 0.05 17.89 13.42
C GLY A 39 0.20 16.89 12.27
N VAL A 40 0.88 17.29 11.19
CA VAL A 40 1.21 16.38 10.08
C VAL A 40 2.21 15.31 10.52
N LEU A 41 3.27 15.68 11.25
CA LEU A 41 4.28 14.73 11.73
C LEU A 41 3.69 13.67 12.65
N ARG A 42 2.83 14.04 13.61
CA ARG A 42 2.14 13.08 14.48
C ARG A 42 1.22 12.14 13.70
N ARG A 43 0.48 12.66 12.73
CA ARG A 43 -0.36 11.82 11.86
C ARG A 43 0.48 10.85 11.04
N LEU A 44 1.60 11.31 10.48
CA LEU A 44 2.52 10.46 9.73
C LEU A 44 3.16 9.40 10.64
N ALA A 45 3.61 9.76 11.83
CA ALA A 45 4.16 8.83 12.81
C ALA A 45 3.17 7.70 13.14
N ALA A 46 1.90 8.05 13.38
CA ALA A 46 0.85 7.10 13.73
C ALA A 46 0.53 6.08 12.61
N VAL A 47 0.76 6.44 11.34
CA VAL A 47 0.42 5.56 10.20
C VAL A 47 1.65 4.93 9.56
N TRP A 48 2.85 5.47 9.78
CA TRP A 48 4.05 5.06 9.04
C TRP A 48 4.35 3.57 9.18
N ASP A 49 4.24 3.04 10.40
CA ASP A 49 4.52 1.64 10.68
C ASP A 49 3.44 0.69 10.12
N LEU A 50 2.29 1.23 9.70
CA LEU A 50 1.21 0.48 9.04
C LEU A 50 1.36 0.46 7.52
N VAL A 51 2.12 1.40 6.91
CA VAL A 51 2.22 1.54 5.45
C VAL A 51 2.80 0.30 4.80
N VAL A 52 4.00 -0.14 5.22
CA VAL A 52 4.66 -1.30 4.61
C VAL A 52 3.85 -2.58 4.82
N PRO A 53 3.37 -2.92 6.04
CA PRO A 53 2.51 -4.08 6.23
C PRO A 53 1.24 -4.08 5.37
N THR A 54 0.63 -2.90 5.18
CA THR A 54 -0.56 -2.77 4.32
C THR A 54 -0.24 -3.10 2.86
N ILE A 55 0.84 -2.53 2.32
CA ILE A 55 1.27 -2.79 0.94
C ILE A 55 1.64 -4.27 0.75
N GLU A 56 2.26 -4.88 1.75
CA GLU A 56 2.56 -6.31 1.72
C GLU A 56 1.29 -7.18 1.75
N GLU A 57 0.30 -6.82 2.56
CA GLU A 57 -0.99 -7.52 2.60
C GLU A 57 -1.70 -7.45 1.23
N ASP A 58 -1.72 -6.26 0.62
CA ASP A 58 -2.26 -6.06 -0.74
C ASP A 58 -1.52 -6.89 -1.78
N SER A 59 -0.19 -6.94 -1.68
CA SER A 59 0.64 -7.75 -2.57
C SER A 59 0.31 -9.25 -2.44
N ARG A 60 0.12 -9.75 -1.21
CA ARG A 60 -0.27 -11.16 -0.99
C ARG A 60 -1.65 -11.46 -1.55
N ASP A 61 -2.60 -10.52 -1.43
CA ASP A 61 -3.94 -10.72 -1.98
C ASP A 61 -3.95 -10.69 -3.51
N LEU A 62 -3.22 -9.75 -4.13
CA LEU A 62 -3.00 -9.71 -5.58
C LEU A 62 -2.36 -11.01 -6.09
N GLU A 63 -1.33 -11.54 -5.41
CA GLU A 63 -0.70 -12.81 -5.78
C GLU A 63 -1.67 -13.99 -5.72
N ARG A 64 -2.54 -14.03 -4.71
CA ARG A 64 -3.56 -15.07 -4.59
C ARG A 64 -4.56 -14.98 -5.73
N THR A 65 -5.06 -13.78 -6.02
CA THR A 65 -5.99 -13.52 -7.13
C THR A 65 -5.38 -13.89 -8.48
N LEU A 66 -4.16 -13.45 -8.76
CA LEU A 66 -3.45 -13.77 -10.00
C LEU A 66 -3.24 -15.27 -10.18
N ARG A 67 -2.93 -16.01 -9.11
CA ARG A 67 -2.79 -17.47 -9.15
C ARG A 67 -4.11 -18.14 -9.54
N GLN A 68 -5.22 -17.71 -8.93
CA GLN A 68 -6.55 -18.23 -9.27
C GLN A 68 -6.94 -17.89 -10.72
N LEU A 69 -6.60 -16.70 -11.21
CA LEU A 69 -6.86 -16.31 -12.60
C LEU A 69 -6.02 -17.13 -13.58
N ALA A 70 -4.76 -17.43 -13.26
CA ALA A 70 -3.89 -18.24 -14.11
C ALA A 70 -4.36 -19.70 -14.25
N GLU A 71 -5.18 -20.20 -13.32
CA GLU A 71 -5.83 -21.51 -13.43
C GLU A 71 -7.04 -21.50 -14.40
N LEU A 72 -7.61 -20.32 -14.66
CA LEU A 72 -8.86 -20.14 -15.42
C LEU A 72 -8.66 -19.48 -16.79
N LEU A 73 -7.51 -18.85 -16.99
CA LEU A 73 -7.17 -18.10 -18.19
C LEU A 73 -5.75 -18.46 -18.62
N PRO A 74 -5.43 -18.44 -19.92
CA PRO A 74 -4.11 -18.73 -20.44
C PRO A 74 -3.17 -17.52 -20.22
N ILE A 75 -3.00 -17.10 -18.96
CA ILE A 75 -2.12 -16.02 -18.56
C ILE A 75 -0.81 -16.66 -18.12
N ASP A 76 0.32 -16.15 -18.62
CA ASP A 76 1.63 -16.64 -18.19
C ASP A 76 1.85 -16.29 -16.71
N ALA A 77 1.87 -17.28 -15.82
CA ALA A 77 2.10 -17.09 -14.39
C ALA A 77 3.43 -16.35 -14.07
N ARG A 78 4.36 -16.34 -15.04
CA ARG A 78 5.65 -15.65 -14.98
C ARG A 78 5.55 -14.12 -15.06
N ASP A 79 4.42 -13.58 -15.50
CA ASP A 79 4.17 -12.14 -15.56
C ASP A 79 4.13 -11.47 -14.18
N GLY A 80 3.88 -12.24 -13.12
CA GLY A 80 4.01 -11.79 -11.72
C GLY A 80 5.35 -12.21 -11.07
N GLU A 81 5.99 -13.28 -11.54
CA GLU A 81 7.24 -13.79 -10.94
C GLU A 81 8.50 -13.04 -11.35
N GLY A 82 8.46 -12.27 -12.45
CA GLY A 82 9.54 -11.37 -12.85
C GLY A 82 9.92 -10.34 -11.75
N SER A 83 8.99 -10.05 -10.83
CA SER A 83 9.19 -9.13 -9.71
C SER A 83 10.11 -9.68 -8.61
N ARG A 84 10.22 -11.01 -8.42
CA ARG A 84 11.18 -11.59 -7.46
C ARG A 84 12.65 -11.38 -7.86
N ARG A 85 12.92 -10.92 -9.09
CA ARG A 85 14.27 -10.64 -9.61
C ARG A 85 14.65 -9.16 -9.55
N ALA A 86 13.76 -8.27 -9.13
CA ALA A 86 14.08 -6.86 -8.91
C ALA A 86 14.88 -6.63 -7.59
N ASP A 87 15.20 -7.70 -6.85
CA ASP A 87 16.07 -7.67 -5.67
C ASP A 87 17.56 -7.39 -5.99
N GLY A 88 17.87 -7.00 -7.23
CA GLY A 88 19.23 -6.98 -7.77
C GLY A 88 19.65 -5.70 -8.49
N ALA A 89 19.29 -4.50 -8.00
CA ALA A 89 20.00 -3.27 -8.36
C ALA A 89 19.69 -2.10 -7.40
N GLY A 90 20.48 -1.99 -6.32
CA GLY A 90 20.68 -0.73 -5.60
C GLY A 90 19.64 -0.36 -4.53
N ALA A 91 19.86 -0.84 -3.30
CA ALA A 91 19.44 -0.23 -2.03
C ALA A 91 18.04 0.41 -1.96
N ALA A 92 17.02 -0.18 -2.58
CA ALA A 92 15.64 0.15 -2.30
C ALA A 92 15.35 -0.21 -0.83
N GLY A 93 14.84 0.75 -0.05
CA GLY A 93 14.39 0.47 1.31
C GLY A 93 13.19 -0.50 1.30
N PRO A 94 12.78 -0.99 2.48
CA PRO A 94 11.65 -1.93 2.58
C PRO A 94 10.35 -1.36 2.00
N TYR A 95 10.17 -0.04 2.07
CA TYR A 95 9.04 0.66 1.46
C TYR A 95 9.09 0.61 -0.07
N GLU A 96 10.21 1.01 -0.68
CA GLU A 96 10.36 1.02 -2.13
C GLU A 96 10.26 -0.40 -2.73
N ALA A 97 10.82 -1.40 -2.03
CA ALA A 97 10.68 -2.80 -2.42
C ALA A 97 9.21 -3.27 -2.36
N ALA A 98 8.47 -2.91 -1.30
CA ALA A 98 7.05 -3.23 -1.18
C ALA A 98 6.22 -2.55 -2.28
N CYS A 99 6.44 -1.26 -2.54
CA CYS A 99 5.77 -0.53 -3.62
C CYS A 99 6.05 -1.15 -4.99
N SER A 100 7.32 -1.40 -5.32
CA SER A 100 7.71 -1.95 -6.62
C SER A 100 7.08 -3.32 -6.88
N ARG A 101 7.03 -4.18 -5.85
CA ARG A 101 6.34 -5.47 -5.96
C ARG A 101 4.83 -5.29 -6.17
N ASN A 102 4.20 -4.41 -5.39
CA ASN A 102 2.77 -4.16 -5.50
C ASN A 102 2.40 -3.62 -6.89
N GLU A 103 3.15 -2.65 -7.41
CA GLU A 103 2.98 -2.09 -8.76
C GLU A 103 3.11 -3.15 -9.87
N ALA A 104 4.10 -4.05 -9.74
CA ALA A 104 4.28 -5.15 -10.68
C ALA A 104 3.08 -6.11 -10.69
N LEU A 105 2.53 -6.42 -9.50
CA LEU A 105 1.35 -7.27 -9.35
C LEU A 105 0.09 -6.60 -9.89
N GLN A 106 -0.12 -5.32 -9.63
CA GLN A 106 -1.22 -4.55 -10.22
C GLN A 106 -1.13 -4.54 -11.74
N SER A 107 0.07 -4.35 -12.29
CA SER A 107 0.30 -4.39 -13.74
C SER A 107 -0.02 -5.76 -14.33
N ALA A 108 0.29 -6.85 -13.63
CA ALA A 108 -0.09 -8.20 -14.05
C ALA A 108 -1.62 -8.41 -14.00
N LEU A 109 -2.30 -7.86 -13.00
CA LEU A 109 -3.76 -7.93 -12.90
C LEU A 109 -4.45 -7.20 -14.06
N LEU A 110 -3.95 -6.02 -14.44
CA LEU A 110 -4.44 -5.29 -15.61
C LEU A 110 -4.27 -6.10 -16.90
N ARG A 111 -3.14 -6.78 -17.09
CA ARG A 111 -2.95 -7.69 -18.24
C ARG A 111 -3.92 -8.86 -18.21
N ALA A 112 -4.15 -9.47 -17.05
CA ALA A 112 -5.14 -10.53 -16.88
C ALA A 112 -6.56 -10.07 -17.25
N GLN A 113 -6.94 -8.84 -16.91
CA GLN A 113 -8.22 -8.25 -17.30
C GLN A 113 -8.37 -8.11 -18.82
N VAL A 114 -7.34 -7.64 -19.51
CA VAL A 114 -7.35 -7.55 -20.98
C VAL A 114 -7.56 -8.92 -21.63
N VAL A 115 -6.89 -9.96 -21.12
CA VAL A 115 -7.06 -11.35 -21.59
C VAL A 115 -8.48 -11.85 -21.32
N LEU A 116 -9.02 -11.56 -20.13
CA LEU A 116 -10.38 -11.93 -19.76
C LEU A 116 -11.43 -11.29 -20.67
N ASP A 117 -11.29 -10.00 -20.97
CA ASP A 117 -12.20 -9.28 -21.85
C ASP A 117 -12.15 -9.83 -23.27
N ALA A 118 -10.97 -10.21 -23.77
CA ALA A 118 -10.82 -10.89 -25.04
C ALA A 118 -11.42 -12.31 -25.05
N ALA A 119 -11.48 -12.95 -23.88
CA ALA A 119 -12.02 -14.30 -23.69
C ALA A 119 -13.51 -14.31 -23.31
N ALA A 120 -14.28 -13.23 -23.55
CA ALA A 120 -15.66 -13.08 -23.08
C ALA A 120 -16.64 -14.22 -23.46
N GLN A 121 -16.33 -15.01 -24.49
CA GLN A 121 -17.13 -16.17 -24.92
C GLN A 121 -16.69 -17.50 -24.28
N ASN A 122 -15.61 -17.51 -23.49
CA ASN A 122 -15.12 -18.69 -22.78
C ASN A 122 -15.97 -18.94 -21.51
N PRO A 123 -16.51 -20.15 -21.29
CA PRO A 123 -17.18 -20.51 -20.04
C PRO A 123 -16.36 -20.25 -18.76
N GLU A 124 -15.04 -20.30 -18.84
CA GLU A 124 -14.13 -20.02 -17.74
C GLU A 124 -14.02 -18.52 -17.43
N ALA A 125 -14.38 -17.65 -18.38
CA ALA A 125 -14.35 -16.20 -18.21
C ALA A 125 -15.32 -15.73 -17.11
N GLU A 126 -16.50 -16.34 -16.98
CA GLU A 126 -17.43 -16.00 -15.91
C GLU A 126 -16.86 -16.34 -14.52
N ARG A 127 -16.13 -17.46 -14.40
CA ARG A 127 -15.45 -17.81 -13.14
C ARG A 127 -14.32 -16.83 -12.84
N ALA A 128 -13.55 -16.44 -13.85
CA ALA A 128 -12.48 -15.46 -13.69
C ALA A 128 -13.03 -14.06 -13.32
N ARG A 129 -14.19 -13.65 -13.86
CA ARG A 129 -14.90 -12.43 -13.44
C ARG A 129 -15.33 -12.49 -11.99
N ALA A 130 -15.84 -13.63 -11.52
CA ALA A 130 -16.19 -13.81 -10.12
C ALA A 130 -14.97 -13.67 -9.20
N VAL A 131 -13.81 -14.21 -9.59
CA VAL A 131 -12.54 -14.05 -8.85
C VAL A 131 -12.11 -12.58 -8.78
N LEU A 132 -12.24 -11.82 -9.88
CA LEU A 132 -11.94 -10.39 -9.88
C LEU A 132 -12.91 -9.59 -9.00
N LEU A 133 -14.20 -9.87 -9.06
CA LEU A 133 -15.20 -9.20 -8.22
C LEU A 133 -14.93 -9.45 -6.74
N ASP A 134 -14.63 -10.69 -6.36
CA ASP A 134 -14.25 -11.04 -4.98
C ASP A 134 -12.99 -10.29 -4.52
N PHE A 135 -11.97 -10.17 -5.39
CA PHE A 135 -10.81 -9.32 -5.12
C PHE A 135 -11.19 -7.84 -4.90
N TYR A 136 -12.02 -7.27 -5.77
CA TYR A 136 -12.48 -5.88 -5.63
C TYR A 136 -13.26 -5.67 -4.33
N GLU A 137 -14.13 -6.59 -3.95
CA GLU A 137 -14.86 -6.53 -2.68
C GLU A 137 -13.92 -6.58 -1.48
N ARG A 138 -12.91 -7.47 -1.49
CA ARG A 138 -11.88 -7.53 -0.44
C ARG A 138 -11.09 -6.22 -0.35
N SER A 139 -10.73 -5.64 -1.50
CA SER A 139 -10.04 -4.35 -1.56
C SER A 139 -10.89 -3.24 -0.93
N LEU A 140 -12.15 -3.12 -1.33
CA LEU A 140 -13.07 -2.10 -0.80
C LEU A 140 -13.30 -2.23 0.70
N ARG A 141 -13.47 -3.47 1.22
CA ARG A 141 -13.61 -3.71 2.66
C ARG A 141 -12.37 -3.30 3.44
N ARG A 142 -11.18 -3.50 2.87
CA ARG A 142 -9.91 -3.12 3.48
C ARG A 142 -9.71 -1.61 3.47
N ASP A 143 -10.00 -0.93 2.36
CA ASP A 143 -9.95 0.53 2.28
C ASP A 143 -10.90 1.18 3.29
N ALA A 144 -12.10 0.60 3.48
CA ALA A 144 -13.05 1.06 4.49
C ALA A 144 -12.49 0.95 5.92
N ARG A 145 -11.76 -0.15 6.23
CA ARG A 145 -11.10 -0.33 7.53
C ARG A 145 -9.96 0.69 7.74
N LEU A 146 -9.11 0.88 6.73
CA LEU A 146 -7.96 1.79 6.79
C LEU A 146 -8.39 3.26 6.87
N SER A 147 -9.50 3.62 6.23
CA SER A 147 -10.06 4.98 6.25
C SER A 147 -10.83 5.30 7.53
N GLY A 148 -10.94 4.36 8.49
CA GLY A 148 -11.79 4.51 9.68
C GLY A 148 -13.29 4.63 9.36
N ARG A 149 -13.69 4.33 8.12
CA ARG A 149 -15.10 4.34 7.67
C ARG A 149 -15.85 3.06 8.04
N ALA A 150 -15.14 2.06 8.55
CA ALA A 150 -15.75 0.93 9.23
C ALA A 150 -16.20 1.36 10.64
N SER A 151 -17.20 2.23 10.71
CA SER A 151 -17.99 2.46 11.92
C SER A 151 -19.34 1.77 11.72
N ASP A 152 -19.66 0.87 12.65
CA ASP A 152 -20.96 0.29 12.99
C ASP A 152 -21.69 -0.56 11.93
N ASP A 153 -21.53 -1.89 12.07
CA ASP A 153 -22.62 -2.87 11.92
C ASP A 153 -22.44 -3.95 13.01
#